data_AF-A0A6J8EVY9-F1
#
_entry.id   AF-A0A6J8EVY9-F1
#
_cell.length_a   1.000
_cell.length_b   1.000
_cell.length_c   1.000
_cell.angle_alpha   90.00
_cell.angle_beta   90.00
_cell.angle_gamma   90.00
#
_symmetry.space_group_name_H-M   'P 1'
#
loop_
_entity.id
_entity.type
_entity.pdbx_description
1 polymer ?
#
loop_
_entity_poly.entity_id
_entity_poly.type
_entity_poly.pdbx_seq_one_letter_code
_entity_poly.pdbx_strand_id
1 'polypeptide(L)'
;MNSILFITAVSFSMFSLHDAQVTVCDVCFCSTTEIRCRNKRLDVIPQGILINTTSLDLSLNKISSIENGSLDGLSSLQTLRLDANKISSLERGDLDGLASLRNLNINRNEVNFIEEGAFLELMSLEELDLSSNNITSICNKTFTGLTNVNEIRLQESSIRSICSGTFAELTNLKEIDLEDNENTMECCEVQRFIRWIQQNPSIKVGGKCKHQSNSTVIQTFTVTECPPPVYGCWTYFGPWGACSTTCGGGQQSRTRTCTNPPPAHGGDECQGSYQQIKSCQEQHCPGTREWGNKGKGWWYNLLFNFFKQIW
;
A
#
# COMPACT_ATOMS: atom_id res chain seq x y z
N MET A 1 -9.48 14.56 -70.34
CA MET A 1 -9.14 15.35 -69.14
C MET A 1 -10.29 15.25 -68.17
N ASN A 2 -10.00 14.83 -66.92
CA ASN A 2 -10.85 14.79 -65.72
C ASN A 2 -12.08 13.86 -65.79
N SER A 3 -12.03 12.61 -65.28
CA SER A 3 -11.92 12.15 -63.89
C SER A 3 -13.09 12.59 -63.01
N ILE A 4 -13.99 11.63 -62.70
CA ILE A 4 -14.55 11.31 -61.37
C ILE A 4 -15.37 10.01 -61.56
N LEU A 5 -14.82 8.87 -61.11
CA LEU A 5 -15.55 7.61 -60.96
C LEU A 5 -16.22 7.61 -59.59
N PHE A 6 -17.53 7.36 -59.56
CA PHE A 6 -18.26 7.03 -58.33
C PHE A 6 -17.81 5.63 -57.86
N ILE A 7 -16.99 5.56 -56.82
CA ILE A 7 -16.78 4.33 -56.05
C ILE A 7 -17.85 4.31 -54.96
N THR A 8 -18.84 3.43 -55.11
CA THR A 8 -19.73 3.05 -54.03
C THR A 8 -18.89 2.39 -52.93
N ALA A 9 -18.77 3.06 -51.79
CA ALA A 9 -18.14 2.49 -50.61
C ALA A 9 -18.95 1.27 -50.15
N VAL A 10 -18.45 0.07 -50.45
CA VAL A 10 -18.83 -1.12 -49.71
C VAL A 10 -18.38 -0.88 -48.28
N SER A 11 -19.34 -0.90 -47.35
CA SER A 11 -19.10 -0.81 -45.92
C SER A 11 -18.19 -1.96 -45.50
N PHE A 12 -16.89 -1.70 -45.41
CA PHE A 12 -16.01 -2.47 -44.55
C PHE A 12 -16.44 -2.13 -43.13
N SER A 13 -17.31 -2.98 -42.57
CA SER A 13 -17.31 -3.20 -41.14
C SER A 13 -15.89 -3.61 -40.77
N MET A 14 -15.08 -2.65 -40.29
CA MET A 14 -14.03 -2.99 -39.35
C MET A 14 -14.75 -3.58 -38.13
N PHE A 15 -15.03 -4.88 -38.18
CA PHE A 15 -14.80 -5.68 -37.01
C PHE A 15 -13.32 -5.46 -36.69
N SER A 16 -13.03 -4.45 -35.87
CA SER A 16 -11.83 -4.50 -35.06
C SER A 16 -11.98 -5.83 -34.32
N LEU A 17 -11.13 -6.79 -34.66
CA LEU A 17 -10.82 -7.89 -33.76
C LEU A 17 -10.64 -7.21 -32.41
N HIS A 18 -11.60 -7.42 -31.50
CA HIS A 18 -11.32 -7.22 -30.09
C HIS A 18 -10.06 -8.06 -29.88
N ASP A 19 -8.96 -7.40 -29.53
CA ASP A 19 -7.80 -8.10 -28.99
C ASP A 19 -8.35 -9.15 -28.04
N ALA A 20 -8.09 -10.43 -28.34
CA ALA A 20 -8.28 -11.46 -27.35
C ALA A 20 -7.48 -10.97 -26.13
N GLN A 21 -8.17 -10.64 -25.04
CA GLN A 21 -7.50 -10.12 -23.84
C GLN A 21 -6.39 -11.12 -23.50
N VAL A 22 -5.14 -10.68 -23.62
CA VAL A 22 -3.98 -11.50 -23.25
C VAL A 22 -4.16 -11.83 -21.78
N THR A 23 -4.39 -13.11 -21.51
CA THR A 23 -4.63 -13.63 -20.17
C THR A 23 -3.30 -13.88 -19.48
N VAL A 24 -3.33 -13.97 -18.15
CA VAL A 24 -2.15 -14.36 -17.36
C VAL A 24 -1.49 -15.64 -17.88
N CYS A 25 -2.27 -16.61 -18.38
CA CYS A 25 -1.76 -17.90 -18.84
C CYS A 25 -1.16 -17.90 -20.24
N ASP A 26 -1.29 -16.79 -20.99
CA ASP A 26 -0.57 -16.59 -22.25
C ASP A 26 0.90 -16.20 -22.01
N VAL A 27 1.20 -15.64 -20.83
CA VAL A 27 2.52 -15.11 -20.46
C VAL A 27 3.21 -15.98 -19.38
N CYS A 28 2.41 -16.46 -18.43
CA CYS A 28 2.85 -17.18 -17.25
C CYS A 28 2.59 -18.68 -17.36
N PHE A 29 3.26 -19.44 -16.50
CA PHE A 29 2.94 -20.86 -16.33
C PHE A 29 1.77 -21.00 -15.37
N CYS A 30 0.65 -21.57 -15.85
CA CYS A 30 -0.53 -21.83 -15.04
C CYS A 30 -0.70 -23.32 -14.77
N SER A 31 -0.99 -23.65 -13.52
CA SER A 31 -1.49 -24.93 -13.04
C SER A 31 -2.94 -24.75 -12.55
N THR A 32 -3.51 -25.78 -11.93
CA THR A 32 -4.86 -25.73 -11.34
C THR A 32 -4.97 -24.71 -10.22
N THR A 33 -3.92 -24.53 -9.40
CA THR A 33 -3.93 -23.62 -8.24
C THR A 33 -2.65 -22.79 -8.10
N GLU A 34 -1.71 -22.91 -9.04
CA GLU A 34 -0.43 -22.22 -8.98
C GLU A 34 -0.19 -21.46 -10.28
N ILE A 35 0.14 -20.16 -10.17
CA ILE A 35 0.50 -19.31 -11.31
C ILE A 35 1.91 -18.78 -11.09
N ARG A 36 2.82 -19.10 -12.02
CA ARG A 36 4.23 -18.69 -11.98
C ARG A 36 4.56 -17.73 -13.12
N CYS A 37 4.72 -16.47 -12.75
CA CYS A 37 5.04 -15.33 -13.60
C CYS A 37 6.45 -14.77 -13.35
N ARG A 38 7.32 -15.53 -12.67
CA ARG A 38 8.68 -15.10 -12.31
C ARG A 38 9.52 -14.70 -13.52
N ASN A 39 10.22 -13.56 -13.44
CA ASN A 39 11.15 -13.08 -14.47
C ASN A 39 10.56 -13.01 -15.89
N LYS A 40 9.35 -12.46 -15.99
CA LYS A 40 8.63 -12.24 -17.26
C LYS A 40 8.71 -10.79 -17.75
N ARG A 41 9.45 -9.93 -17.03
CA ARG A 41 9.59 -8.49 -17.30
C ARG A 41 8.23 -7.76 -17.24
N LEU A 42 7.34 -8.22 -16.37
CA LEU A 42 6.03 -7.60 -16.18
C LEU A 42 6.20 -6.26 -15.48
N ASP A 43 5.61 -5.20 -16.03
CA ASP A 43 5.60 -3.87 -15.41
C ASP A 43 4.31 -3.64 -14.58
N VAL A 44 3.29 -4.50 -14.75
CA VAL A 44 2.01 -4.48 -14.04
C VAL A 44 1.56 -5.92 -13.70
N ILE A 45 0.67 -6.06 -12.71
CA ILE A 45 0.04 -7.35 -12.40
C ILE A 45 -0.88 -7.75 -13.57
N PRO A 46 -0.73 -8.96 -14.15
CA PRO A 46 -1.48 -9.38 -15.32
C PRO A 46 -2.95 -9.65 -14.96
N GLN A 47 -3.84 -9.35 -15.92
CA GLN A 47 -5.27 -9.60 -15.78
C GLN A 47 -5.62 -11.09 -15.95
N GLY A 48 -6.77 -11.49 -15.41
CA GLY A 48 -7.29 -12.86 -15.57
C GLY A 48 -6.64 -13.90 -14.64
N ILE A 49 -6.15 -13.48 -13.48
CA ILE A 49 -5.70 -14.41 -12.42
C ILE A 49 -6.88 -15.29 -12.01
N LEU A 50 -6.66 -16.60 -11.94
CA LEU A 50 -7.71 -17.57 -11.63
C LEU A 50 -8.12 -17.46 -10.16
N ILE A 51 -9.41 -17.35 -9.87
CA ILE A 51 -9.95 -17.16 -8.50
C ILE A 51 -9.62 -18.30 -7.51
N ASN A 52 -9.30 -19.48 -8.03
CA ASN A 52 -8.92 -20.66 -7.26
C ASN A 52 -7.39 -20.79 -7.06
N THR A 53 -6.62 -19.79 -7.48
CA THR A 53 -5.17 -19.73 -7.28
C THR A 53 -4.86 -19.69 -5.78
N THR A 54 -4.03 -20.62 -5.31
CA THR A 54 -3.52 -20.67 -3.93
C THR A 54 -2.09 -20.13 -3.84
N SER A 55 -1.33 -20.15 -4.93
CA SER A 55 0.04 -19.63 -5.00
C SER A 55 0.25 -18.80 -6.26
N LEU A 56 0.64 -17.53 -6.08
CA LEU A 56 0.93 -16.59 -7.15
C LEU A 56 2.36 -16.07 -7.02
N ASP A 57 3.21 -16.42 -7.99
CA ASP A 57 4.60 -15.98 -8.06
C ASP A 57 4.79 -14.91 -9.15
N LEU A 58 4.88 -13.65 -8.74
CA LEU A 58 5.15 -12.46 -9.56
C LEU A 58 6.58 -11.91 -9.34
N SER A 59 7.48 -12.71 -8.77
CA SER A 59 8.83 -12.26 -8.40
C SER A 59 9.75 -11.96 -9.59
N LEU A 60 10.83 -11.20 -9.35
CA LEU A 60 11.82 -10.82 -10.37
C LEU A 60 11.21 -10.12 -11.60
N ASN A 61 10.23 -9.25 -11.40
CA ASN A 61 9.61 -8.48 -12.46
C ASN A 61 9.98 -6.98 -12.30
N LYS A 62 9.16 -6.09 -12.85
CA LYS A 62 9.36 -4.64 -12.84
C LYS A 62 8.11 -3.92 -12.32
N ILE A 63 7.27 -4.62 -11.57
CA ILE A 63 5.99 -4.10 -11.06
C ILE A 63 6.29 -2.95 -10.10
N SER A 64 5.74 -1.77 -10.38
CA SER A 64 5.98 -0.56 -9.57
C SER A 64 4.89 -0.27 -8.53
N SER A 65 3.71 -0.86 -8.70
CA SER A 65 2.57 -0.66 -7.81
C SER A 65 1.62 -1.85 -7.92
N ILE A 66 0.87 -2.08 -6.84
CA ILE A 66 -0.27 -2.99 -6.85
C ILE A 66 -1.49 -2.11 -7.14
N GLU A 67 -2.08 -2.23 -8.33
CA GLU A 67 -3.26 -1.42 -8.64
C GLU A 67 -4.46 -1.93 -7.85
N ASN A 68 -5.24 -1.02 -7.27
CA ASN A 68 -6.46 -1.37 -6.55
C ASN A 68 -7.39 -2.22 -7.45
N GLY A 69 -7.83 -3.36 -6.93
CA GLY A 69 -8.65 -4.32 -7.64
C GLY A 69 -7.90 -5.35 -8.48
N SER A 70 -6.57 -5.20 -8.67
CA SER A 70 -5.78 -6.15 -9.48
C SER A 70 -5.63 -7.54 -8.84
N LEU A 71 -5.89 -7.65 -7.54
CA LEU A 71 -5.87 -8.89 -6.76
C LEU A 71 -7.24 -9.26 -6.18
N ASP A 72 -8.30 -8.55 -6.58
CA ASP A 72 -9.65 -8.77 -6.05
C ASP A 72 -10.17 -10.19 -6.32
N GLY A 73 -10.90 -10.72 -5.34
CA GLY A 73 -11.55 -12.03 -5.46
C GLY A 73 -10.61 -13.23 -5.36
N LEU A 74 -9.30 -13.02 -5.14
CA LEU A 74 -8.33 -14.09 -4.89
C LEU A 74 -8.40 -14.62 -3.44
N SER A 75 -9.61 -14.89 -2.96
CA SER A 75 -9.87 -15.27 -1.56
C SER A 75 -9.30 -16.63 -1.16
N SER A 76 -8.85 -17.44 -2.12
CA SER A 76 -8.18 -18.73 -1.91
C SER A 76 -6.65 -18.61 -1.88
N LEU A 77 -6.10 -17.43 -2.16
CA LEU A 77 -4.65 -17.21 -2.23
C LEU A 77 -4.03 -17.35 -0.85
N GLN A 78 -3.00 -18.20 -0.74
CA GLN A 78 -2.28 -18.49 0.49
C GLN A 78 -0.84 -17.97 0.44
N THR A 79 -0.25 -17.92 -0.76
CA THR A 79 1.12 -17.43 -0.98
C THR A 79 1.14 -16.42 -2.11
N LEU A 80 1.64 -15.22 -1.81
CA LEU A 80 1.87 -14.17 -2.79
C LEU A 80 3.34 -13.77 -2.75
N ARG A 81 4.04 -13.96 -3.87
CA ARG A 81 5.43 -13.55 -4.04
C ARG A 81 5.51 -12.36 -4.99
N LEU A 82 5.95 -11.24 -4.45
CA LEU A 82 6.23 -9.99 -5.16
C LEU A 82 7.70 -9.58 -4.98
N ASP A 83 8.57 -10.50 -4.52
CA ASP A 83 9.98 -10.23 -4.28
C ASP A 83 10.73 -9.77 -5.53
N ALA A 84 11.69 -8.85 -5.34
CA ALA A 84 12.52 -8.32 -6.42
C ALA A 84 11.71 -7.67 -7.55
N ASN A 85 10.85 -6.73 -7.18
CA ASN A 85 10.11 -5.83 -8.07
C ASN A 85 10.52 -4.37 -7.79
N LYS A 86 9.67 -3.39 -8.10
CA LYS A 86 9.91 -1.96 -7.93
C LYS A 86 8.80 -1.27 -7.13
N ILE A 87 8.12 -2.02 -6.27
CA ILE A 87 6.96 -1.51 -5.52
C ILE A 87 7.46 -0.46 -4.53
N SER A 88 6.94 0.77 -4.63
CA SER A 88 7.41 1.90 -3.82
C SER A 88 6.52 2.23 -2.61
N SER A 89 5.26 1.81 -2.65
CA SER A 89 4.26 2.07 -1.61
C SER A 89 3.29 0.89 -1.49
N LEU A 90 2.69 0.77 -0.31
CA LEU A 90 1.53 -0.09 -0.05
C LEU A 90 0.39 0.79 0.45
N GLU A 91 -0.64 0.92 -0.36
CA GLU A 91 -1.81 1.75 -0.08
C GLU A 91 -2.96 0.89 0.44
N ARG A 92 -3.93 1.55 1.09
CA ARG A 92 -5.14 0.89 1.54
C ARG A 92 -5.96 0.42 0.32
N GLY A 93 -6.24 -0.87 0.27
CA GLY A 93 -6.98 -1.49 -0.84
C GLY A 93 -6.12 -2.33 -1.77
N ASP A 94 -4.79 -2.14 -1.77
CA ASP A 94 -3.87 -2.87 -2.66
C ASP A 94 -3.94 -4.39 -2.47
N LEU A 95 -4.16 -4.81 -1.22
CA LEU A 95 -4.14 -6.22 -0.79
C LEU A 95 -5.52 -6.70 -0.30
N ASP A 96 -6.59 -5.98 -0.66
CA ASP A 96 -7.96 -6.35 -0.27
C ASP A 96 -8.38 -7.68 -0.90
N GLY A 97 -9.29 -8.39 -0.23
CA GLY A 97 -9.80 -9.69 -0.70
C GLY A 97 -8.86 -10.88 -0.47
N LEU A 98 -7.65 -10.67 0.07
CA LEU A 98 -6.65 -11.70 0.34
C LEU A 98 -6.78 -12.33 1.75
N ALA A 99 -8.01 -12.55 2.22
CA ALA A 99 -8.28 -12.97 3.60
C ALA A 99 -7.67 -14.33 4.01
N SER A 100 -7.34 -15.20 3.04
CA SER A 100 -6.71 -16.52 3.27
C SER A 100 -5.18 -16.49 3.15
N LEU A 101 -4.59 -15.32 2.87
CA LEU A 101 -3.16 -15.20 2.63
C LEU A 101 -2.39 -15.52 3.91
N ARG A 102 -1.38 -16.39 3.79
CA ARG A 102 -0.54 -16.87 4.90
C ARG A 102 0.89 -16.37 4.78
N ASN A 103 1.42 -16.30 3.56
CA ASN A 103 2.76 -15.82 3.28
C ASN A 103 2.71 -14.71 2.24
N LEU A 104 3.15 -13.53 2.65
CA LEU A 104 3.37 -12.38 1.79
C LEU A 104 4.86 -12.07 1.75
N ASN A 105 5.47 -12.26 0.58
CA ASN A 105 6.85 -11.88 0.34
C ASN A 105 6.90 -10.67 -0.61
N ILE A 106 7.30 -9.52 -0.08
CA ILE A 106 7.50 -8.28 -0.84
C ILE A 106 8.94 -7.74 -0.65
N ASN A 107 9.87 -8.63 -0.29
CA ASN A 107 11.25 -8.24 -0.07
C ASN A 107 11.94 -7.74 -1.35
N ARG A 108 13.06 -7.03 -1.20
CA ARG A 108 13.83 -6.49 -2.34
C ARG A 108 12.98 -5.64 -3.27
N ASN A 109 12.14 -4.77 -2.70
CA ASN A 109 11.38 -3.76 -3.42
C ASN A 109 11.90 -2.35 -3.04
N GLU A 110 11.12 -1.31 -3.34
CA GLU A 110 11.47 0.09 -3.06
C GLU A 110 10.50 0.71 -2.03
N VAL A 111 9.85 -0.12 -1.22
CA VAL A 111 8.77 0.30 -0.31
C VAL A 111 9.33 1.28 0.71
N ASN A 112 8.84 2.52 0.66
CA ASN A 112 9.20 3.58 1.61
C ASN A 112 7.99 4.14 2.37
N PHE A 113 6.79 3.77 1.95
CA PHE A 113 5.54 4.22 2.55
C PHE A 113 4.54 3.06 2.64
N ILE A 114 3.93 2.89 3.81
CA ILE A 114 2.84 1.94 4.06
C ILE A 114 1.69 2.75 4.67
N GLU A 115 0.55 2.80 3.99
CA GLU A 115 -0.63 3.51 4.48
C GLU A 115 -1.25 2.80 5.69
N GLU A 116 -1.86 3.58 6.59
CA GLU A 116 -2.65 3.03 7.70
C GLU A 116 -3.74 2.08 7.17
N GLY A 117 -3.68 0.81 7.59
CA GLY A 117 -4.65 -0.20 7.16
C GLY A 117 -4.34 -0.88 5.82
N ALA A 118 -3.16 -0.70 5.23
CA ALA A 118 -2.73 -1.44 4.04
C ALA A 118 -2.78 -2.98 4.21
N PHE A 119 -2.70 -3.48 5.45
CA PHE A 119 -2.78 -4.91 5.77
C PHE A 119 -4.08 -5.33 6.49
N LEU A 120 -5.10 -4.46 6.52
CA LEU A 120 -6.28 -4.62 7.38
C LEU A 120 -7.03 -5.95 7.16
N GLU A 121 -7.15 -6.39 5.92
CA GLU A 121 -7.88 -7.60 5.52
C GLU A 121 -7.05 -8.89 5.61
N LEU A 122 -5.74 -8.80 5.88
CA LEU A 122 -4.80 -9.94 5.90
C LEU A 122 -4.85 -10.73 7.21
N MET A 123 -6.07 -11.08 7.65
CA MET A 123 -6.32 -11.68 8.97
C MET A 123 -5.67 -13.06 9.15
N SER A 124 -5.41 -13.80 8.07
CA SER A 124 -4.77 -15.13 8.11
C SER A 124 -3.25 -15.10 7.94
N LEU A 125 -2.65 -13.92 7.81
CA LEU A 125 -1.23 -13.80 7.49
C LEU A 125 -0.38 -14.35 8.64
N GLU A 126 0.55 -15.24 8.32
CA GLU A 126 1.44 -15.90 9.26
C GLU A 126 2.89 -15.38 9.12
N GLU A 127 3.29 -15.02 7.91
CA GLU A 127 4.65 -14.59 7.57
C GLU A 127 4.61 -13.37 6.65
N LEU A 128 5.27 -12.30 7.07
CA LEU A 128 5.43 -11.06 6.32
C LEU A 128 6.91 -10.74 6.12
N ASP A 129 7.35 -10.78 4.87
CA ASP A 129 8.72 -10.43 4.49
C ASP A 129 8.76 -9.08 3.76
N LEU A 130 9.19 -8.05 4.50
CA LEU A 130 9.40 -6.67 4.03
C LEU A 130 10.90 -6.33 3.93
N SER A 131 11.81 -7.32 4.03
CA SER A 131 13.25 -7.09 4.05
C SER A 131 13.79 -6.45 2.77
N SER A 132 14.96 -5.80 2.86
CA SER A 132 15.61 -5.10 1.75
C SER A 132 14.67 -4.12 1.03
N ASN A 133 13.91 -3.34 1.79
CA ASN A 133 13.11 -2.21 1.30
C ASN A 133 13.71 -0.88 1.79
N ASN A 134 12.98 0.23 1.71
CA ASN A 134 13.43 1.55 2.13
C ASN A 134 12.53 2.13 3.24
N ILE A 135 12.14 1.28 4.19
CA ILE A 135 11.20 1.61 5.28
C ILE A 135 11.98 2.27 6.43
N THR A 136 11.97 3.61 6.47
CA THR A 136 12.73 4.35 7.49
C THR A 136 12.06 4.38 8.87
N SER A 137 10.74 4.23 8.93
CA SER A 137 9.96 4.39 10.16
C SER A 137 8.76 3.45 10.14
N ILE A 138 8.45 2.85 11.28
CA ILE A 138 7.28 1.97 11.44
C ILE A 138 6.42 2.47 12.58
N CYS A 139 5.21 2.90 12.28
CA CYS A 139 4.35 3.54 13.27
C CYS A 139 3.10 2.75 13.65
N ASN A 140 2.43 3.23 14.71
CA ASN A 140 1.22 2.60 15.21
C ASN A 140 0.22 2.42 14.06
N LYS A 141 -0.42 1.25 14.03
CA LYS A 141 -1.36 0.81 13.00
C LYS A 141 -0.78 0.43 11.63
N THR A 142 0.55 0.51 11.43
CA THR A 142 1.18 -0.02 10.21
C THR A 142 0.80 -1.49 10.00
N PHE A 143 0.80 -2.28 11.09
CA PHE A 143 0.49 -3.72 11.07
C PHE A 143 -0.93 -4.06 11.57
N THR A 144 -1.85 -3.09 11.62
CA THR A 144 -3.23 -3.37 12.02
C THR A 144 -3.88 -4.38 11.07
N GLY A 145 -4.60 -5.35 11.64
CA GLY A 145 -5.22 -6.47 10.92
C GLY A 145 -4.42 -7.78 10.99
N LEU A 146 -3.11 -7.72 11.22
CA LEU A 146 -2.20 -8.87 11.23
C LEU A 146 -2.25 -9.72 12.52
N THR A 147 -3.44 -10.07 12.98
CA THR A 147 -3.64 -10.73 14.29
C THR A 147 -3.06 -12.15 14.38
N ASN A 148 -2.82 -12.83 13.25
CA ASN A 148 -2.25 -14.19 13.20
C ASN A 148 -0.76 -14.22 12.81
N VAL A 149 -0.11 -13.07 12.62
CA VAL A 149 1.27 -13.03 12.15
C VAL A 149 2.21 -13.61 13.20
N ASN A 150 3.07 -14.54 12.77
CA ASN A 150 4.07 -15.19 13.62
C ASN A 150 5.44 -14.52 13.46
N GLU A 151 5.75 -14.07 12.24
CA GLU A 151 7.08 -13.56 11.89
C GLU A 151 6.98 -12.32 10.99
N ILE A 152 7.71 -11.28 11.36
CA ILE A 152 7.88 -10.06 10.55
C ILE A 152 9.37 -9.86 10.29
N ARG A 153 9.75 -9.83 9.01
CA ARG A 153 11.12 -9.61 8.54
C ARG A 153 11.28 -8.21 7.97
N LEU A 154 12.23 -7.47 8.52
CA LEU A 154 12.47 -6.04 8.27
C LEU A 154 13.97 -5.74 8.10
N GLN A 155 14.76 -6.75 7.75
CA GLN A 155 16.20 -6.61 7.57
C GLN A 155 16.51 -5.59 6.48
N GLU A 156 17.67 -4.93 6.58
CA GLU A 156 18.22 -4.07 5.53
C GLU A 156 17.22 -2.99 5.02
N SER A 157 16.38 -2.43 5.91
CA SER A 157 15.32 -1.48 5.54
C SER A 157 15.63 -0.03 5.92
N SER A 158 16.81 0.22 6.48
CA SER A 158 17.25 1.54 6.97
C SER A 158 16.32 2.13 8.05
N ILE A 159 15.77 1.29 8.91
CA ILE A 159 14.86 1.68 9.99
C ILE A 159 15.57 2.61 10.97
N ARG A 160 14.91 3.71 11.32
CA ARG A 160 15.35 4.75 12.26
C ARG A 160 14.48 4.80 13.51
N SER A 161 13.16 4.72 13.33
CA SER A 161 12.18 4.81 14.42
C SER A 161 11.15 3.68 14.35
N ILE A 162 10.73 3.23 15.52
CA ILE A 162 9.61 2.32 15.72
C ILE A 162 8.70 2.99 16.75
N CYS A 163 7.51 3.44 16.32
CA CYS A 163 6.58 4.12 17.21
C CYS A 163 6.07 3.17 18.32
N SER A 164 5.56 3.76 19.40
CA SER A 164 4.90 2.97 20.45
C SER A 164 3.62 2.31 19.95
N GLY A 165 3.35 1.09 20.45
CA GLY A 165 2.12 0.37 20.12
C GLY A 165 2.08 -0.27 18.73
N THR A 166 3.12 -0.11 17.90
CA THR A 166 3.23 -0.72 16.55
C THR A 166 2.91 -2.22 16.54
N PHE A 167 3.32 -2.96 17.58
CA PHE A 167 3.13 -4.40 17.70
C PHE A 167 2.05 -4.82 18.71
N ALA A 168 1.27 -3.88 19.26
CA ALA A 168 0.35 -4.15 20.37
C ALA A 168 -0.81 -5.11 20.01
N GLU A 169 -1.24 -5.13 18.75
CA GLU A 169 -2.34 -5.97 18.26
C GLU A 169 -1.87 -7.36 17.79
N LEU A 170 -0.56 -7.60 17.69
CA LEU A 170 0.02 -8.81 17.10
C LEU A 170 0.14 -9.93 18.14
N THR A 171 -0.99 -10.49 18.55
CA THR A 171 -1.08 -11.43 19.67
C THR A 171 -0.39 -12.78 19.44
N ASN A 172 -0.14 -13.16 18.18
CA ASN A 172 0.53 -14.40 17.80
C ASN A 172 2.02 -14.22 17.41
N LEU A 173 2.54 -13.00 17.53
CA LEU A 173 3.90 -12.68 17.10
C LEU A 173 4.93 -13.46 17.90
N LYS A 174 5.86 -14.11 17.19
CA LYS A 174 6.96 -14.91 17.76
C LYS A 174 8.32 -14.32 17.45
N GLU A 175 8.46 -13.69 16.29
CA GLU A 175 9.75 -13.25 15.79
C GLU A 175 9.66 -11.93 15.02
N ILE A 176 10.58 -11.02 15.32
CA ILE A 176 10.81 -9.79 14.58
C ILE A 176 12.28 -9.78 14.20
N ASP A 177 12.57 -9.74 12.91
CA ASP A 177 13.95 -9.65 12.43
C ASP A 177 14.27 -8.23 11.95
N LEU A 178 15.13 -7.53 12.70
CA LEU A 178 15.63 -6.19 12.42
C LEU A 178 17.13 -6.19 12.09
N GLU A 179 17.72 -7.33 11.73
CA GLU A 179 19.12 -7.39 11.33
C GLU A 179 19.46 -6.40 10.20
N ASP A 180 20.73 -5.99 10.13
CA ASP A 180 21.21 -5.04 9.11
C ASP A 180 20.55 -3.64 9.11
N ASN A 181 19.93 -3.22 10.23
CA ASN A 181 19.47 -1.83 10.46
C ASN A 181 20.35 -1.05 11.45
N GLU A 182 21.50 -1.61 11.84
CA GLU A 182 22.33 -1.10 12.94
C GLU A 182 22.93 0.29 12.71
N ASN A 183 23.11 0.69 11.45
CA ASN A 183 23.68 1.99 11.09
C ASN A 183 22.68 3.15 11.17
N THR A 184 21.38 2.85 11.13
CA THR A 184 20.30 3.86 11.07
C THR A 184 19.49 3.93 12.36
N MET A 185 19.43 2.84 13.12
CA MET A 185 18.63 2.73 14.33
C MET A 185 19.43 3.10 15.58
N GLU A 186 19.20 4.29 16.13
CA GLU A 186 19.79 4.72 17.41
C GLU A 186 18.98 4.14 18.59
N CYS A 187 19.63 3.51 19.57
CA CYS A 187 18.93 2.82 20.67
C CYS A 187 18.03 3.75 21.48
N CYS A 188 18.43 5.02 21.65
CA CYS A 188 17.60 6.01 22.35
C CYS A 188 16.39 6.48 21.54
N GLU A 189 16.38 6.29 20.21
CA GLU A 189 15.20 6.56 19.38
C GLU A 189 14.20 5.39 19.39
N VAL A 190 14.66 4.17 19.66
CA VAL A 190 13.78 2.99 19.80
C VAL A 190 13.57 2.57 21.25
N GLN A 191 13.79 3.46 22.21
CA GLN A 191 13.77 3.15 23.64
C GLN A 191 12.44 2.57 24.17
N ARG A 192 11.31 2.92 23.53
CA ARG A 192 9.99 2.36 23.87
C ARG A 192 9.82 0.94 23.33
N PHE A 193 10.30 0.70 22.12
CA PHE A 193 10.33 -0.65 21.54
C PHE A 193 11.20 -1.58 22.40
N ILE A 194 12.36 -1.12 22.86
CA ILE A 194 13.23 -1.87 23.78
C ILE A 194 12.49 -2.23 25.08
N ARG A 195 11.76 -1.28 25.69
CA ARG A 195 10.91 -1.55 26.86
C ARG A 195 9.80 -2.56 26.57
N TRP A 196 9.18 -2.48 25.40
CA TRP A 196 8.16 -3.43 24.98
C TRP A 196 8.75 -4.84 24.82
N ILE A 197 9.94 -4.99 24.24
CA ILE A 197 10.62 -6.30 24.14
C ILE A 197 10.89 -6.88 25.52
N GLN A 198 11.37 -6.07 26.46
CA GLN A 198 11.64 -6.51 27.84
C GLN A 198 10.37 -6.99 28.56
N GLN A 199 9.20 -6.47 28.19
CA GLN A 199 7.90 -6.91 28.69
C GLN A 199 7.37 -8.16 27.97
N ASN A 200 7.94 -8.52 26.82
CA ASN A 200 7.51 -9.63 25.97
C ASN A 200 8.68 -10.59 25.67
N PRO A 201 9.28 -11.25 26.68
CA PRO A 201 10.51 -12.02 26.53
C PRO A 201 10.38 -13.29 25.67
N SER A 202 9.16 -13.72 25.36
CA SER A 202 8.90 -14.85 24.45
C SER A 202 9.10 -14.48 22.97
N ILE A 203 9.09 -13.20 22.64
CA ILE A 203 9.26 -12.72 21.27
C ILE A 203 10.75 -12.62 20.96
N LYS A 204 11.20 -13.35 19.95
CA LYS A 204 12.56 -13.26 19.44
C LYS A 204 12.69 -11.96 18.66
N VAL A 205 13.74 -11.20 18.94
CA VAL A 205 14.04 -9.98 18.20
C VAL A 205 15.49 -10.04 17.76
N GLY A 206 15.69 -10.19 16.45
CA GLY A 206 16.98 -10.10 15.79
C GLY A 206 17.39 -8.65 15.58
N GLY A 207 18.69 -8.40 15.49
CA GLY A 207 19.23 -7.09 15.14
C GLY A 207 19.86 -6.30 16.29
N LYS A 208 20.38 -5.14 15.91
CA LYS A 208 21.23 -4.28 16.72
C LYS A 208 20.86 -2.82 16.55
N CYS A 209 21.08 -2.02 17.59
CA CYS A 209 20.94 -0.57 17.53
C CYS A 209 22.26 0.11 17.93
N LYS A 210 22.44 1.34 17.44
CA LYS A 210 23.60 2.17 17.71
C LYS A 210 23.46 2.90 19.05
N HIS A 211 24.48 2.79 19.89
CA HIS A 211 24.64 3.57 21.12
C HIS A 211 26.12 3.66 21.50
N GLN A 212 26.47 4.57 22.39
CA GLN A 212 27.87 4.79 22.79
C GLN A 212 28.48 3.66 23.63
N SER A 213 27.68 2.73 24.16
CA SER A 213 28.14 1.59 24.98
C SER A 213 28.14 0.26 24.21
N ASN A 214 29.07 -0.64 24.55
CA ASN A 214 29.42 -1.87 23.82
C ASN A 214 28.30 -2.94 23.68
N SER A 215 27.06 -2.66 24.05
CA SER A 215 25.93 -3.58 23.84
C SER A 215 25.20 -3.22 22.56
N THR A 216 25.53 -3.91 21.46
CA THR A 216 24.87 -3.67 20.17
C THR A 216 23.53 -4.41 20.06
N VAL A 217 23.29 -5.49 20.82
CA VAL A 217 22.06 -6.30 20.71
C VAL A 217 20.87 -5.57 21.35
N ILE A 218 19.77 -5.43 20.61
CA ILE A 218 18.58 -4.67 21.03
C ILE A 218 18.04 -5.19 22.37
N GLN A 219 17.94 -6.52 22.52
CA GLN A 219 17.34 -7.15 23.69
C GLN A 219 18.11 -6.90 25.00
N THR A 220 19.42 -6.67 24.94
CA THR A 220 20.27 -6.48 26.12
C THR A 220 20.49 -5.01 26.48
N PHE A 221 19.92 -4.08 25.70
CA PHE A 221 20.14 -2.66 25.88
C PHE A 221 19.41 -2.09 27.11
N THR A 222 20.12 -1.31 27.92
CA THR A 222 19.58 -0.61 29.09
C THR A 222 19.32 0.87 28.78
N VAL A 223 18.04 1.26 28.75
CA VAL A 223 17.56 2.61 28.37
C VAL A 223 17.92 3.72 29.37
N THR A 224 18.48 3.40 30.54
CA THR A 224 18.74 4.34 31.64
C THR A 224 19.68 5.51 31.28
N GLU A 225 20.39 5.42 30.17
CA GLU A 225 21.30 6.46 29.67
C GLU A 225 20.65 7.43 28.66
N CYS A 226 19.40 7.20 28.26
CA CYS A 226 18.74 8.00 27.24
C CYS A 226 18.07 9.26 27.82
N PRO A 227 18.11 10.40 27.11
CA PRO A 227 17.33 11.58 27.49
C PRO A 227 15.82 11.29 27.51
N PRO A 228 15.03 12.10 28.22
CA PRO A 228 13.58 12.00 28.19
C PRO A 228 13.02 12.12 26.76
N PRO A 229 12.02 11.32 26.39
CA PRO A 229 11.41 11.36 25.07
C PRO A 229 10.71 12.70 24.79
N VAL A 230 10.92 13.23 23.60
CA VAL A 230 10.24 14.41 23.07
C VAL A 230 9.20 13.95 22.06
N TYR A 231 7.92 14.06 22.42
CA TYR A 231 6.82 13.67 21.52
C TYR A 231 6.63 14.71 20.43
N GLY A 232 6.47 14.23 19.19
CA GLY A 232 6.23 15.08 18.04
C GLY A 232 4.87 15.78 18.15
N CYS A 233 4.86 17.07 17.84
CA CYS A 233 3.63 17.84 17.69
C CYS A 233 3.57 18.51 16.32
N TRP A 234 2.38 18.45 15.72
CA TRP A 234 2.10 19.11 14.45
C TRP A 234 2.24 20.62 14.59
N THR A 235 2.81 21.26 13.58
CA THR A 235 2.56 22.68 13.34
C THR A 235 1.09 22.91 13.04
N TYR A 236 0.65 24.16 13.13
CA TYR A 236 -0.58 24.55 12.45
C TYR A 236 -0.47 24.23 10.95
N PHE A 237 -1.59 23.87 10.34
CA PHE A 237 -1.65 23.74 8.88
C PHE A 237 -1.29 25.07 8.22
N GLY A 238 -0.50 24.98 7.14
CA GLY A 238 -0.26 26.10 6.26
C GLY A 238 -1.53 26.61 5.58
N PRO A 239 -1.44 27.73 4.84
CA PRO A 239 -2.54 28.22 4.03
C PRO A 239 -2.94 27.18 2.97
N TRP A 240 -4.19 27.23 2.52
CA TRP A 240 -4.63 26.41 1.39
C TRP A 240 -3.92 26.85 0.10
N GLY A 241 -3.46 25.87 -0.68
CA GLY A 241 -2.99 26.11 -2.04
C GLY A 241 -4.10 26.58 -2.96
N ALA A 242 -3.71 26.98 -4.18
CA ALA A 242 -4.68 27.30 -5.23
C ALA A 242 -5.55 26.08 -5.56
N CYS A 243 -6.77 26.34 -6.04
CA CYS A 243 -7.62 25.28 -6.56
C CYS A 243 -7.04 24.71 -7.85
N SER A 244 -7.12 23.38 -8.04
CA SER A 244 -6.65 22.72 -9.27
C SER A 244 -7.37 23.19 -10.52
N THR A 245 -8.61 23.69 -10.38
CA THR A 245 -9.41 24.26 -11.46
C THR A 245 -9.90 25.64 -11.08
N THR A 246 -10.28 26.45 -12.07
CA THR A 246 -10.91 27.76 -11.83
C THR A 246 -12.44 27.69 -11.80
N CYS A 247 -13.03 26.59 -12.27
CA CYS A 247 -14.47 26.31 -12.30
C CYS A 247 -14.69 24.80 -12.56
N GLY A 248 -15.92 24.31 -12.38
CA GLY A 248 -16.30 22.94 -12.71
C GLY A 248 -15.92 21.90 -11.66
N GLY A 249 -15.58 22.33 -10.44
CA GLY A 249 -15.08 21.48 -9.37
C GLY A 249 -13.59 21.23 -9.48
N GLY A 250 -12.88 21.42 -8.39
CA GLY A 250 -11.45 21.15 -8.25
C GLY A 250 -11.11 20.78 -6.81
N GLN A 251 -9.82 20.56 -6.55
CA GLN A 251 -9.30 20.28 -5.23
C GLN A 251 -8.19 21.27 -4.89
N GLN A 252 -8.13 21.66 -3.63
CA GLN A 252 -7.02 22.41 -3.06
C GLN A 252 -6.45 21.61 -1.90
N SER A 253 -5.13 21.70 -1.71
CA SER A 253 -4.43 21.01 -0.64
C SER A 253 -3.69 21.97 0.28
N ARG A 254 -3.50 21.57 1.53
CA ARG A 254 -2.59 22.22 2.48
C ARG A 254 -1.81 21.18 3.25
N THR A 255 -0.69 21.58 3.81
CA THR A 255 0.21 20.69 4.55
C THR A 255 0.56 21.24 5.92
N ARG A 256 1.03 20.36 6.81
CA ARG A 256 1.60 20.65 8.13
C ARG A 256 2.86 19.82 8.31
N THR A 257 3.73 20.21 9.24
CA THR A 257 4.97 19.48 9.53
C THR A 257 5.02 19.04 10.99
N CYS A 258 5.63 17.89 11.26
CA CYS A 258 5.80 17.35 12.61
C CYS A 258 7.05 17.96 13.27
N THR A 259 7.02 19.26 13.55
CA THR A 259 8.22 20.02 13.94
C THR A 259 8.00 20.99 15.10
N ASN A 260 6.87 20.93 15.82
CA ASN A 260 6.58 21.87 16.91
C ASN A 260 6.16 21.20 18.23
N PRO A 261 7.03 20.43 18.90
CA PRO A 261 8.42 20.12 18.52
C PRO A 261 8.55 18.90 17.58
N PRO A 262 9.70 18.68 16.94
CA PRO A 262 9.98 17.41 16.26
C PRO A 262 10.16 16.27 17.28
N PRO A 263 9.74 15.04 16.94
CA PRO A 263 9.94 13.88 17.79
C PRO A 263 11.44 13.59 17.95
N ALA A 264 11.86 13.26 19.17
CA ALA A 264 13.24 12.90 19.48
C ALA A 264 13.31 11.99 20.72
N HIS A 265 14.44 11.31 20.88
CA HIS A 265 14.69 10.40 21.99
C HIS A 265 13.56 9.37 22.11
N GLY A 266 13.09 8.90 20.96
CA GLY A 266 12.05 7.89 20.82
C GLY A 266 10.64 8.33 21.20
N GLY A 267 10.39 9.63 21.36
CA GLY A 267 9.03 10.16 21.40
C GLY A 267 8.26 9.88 20.10
N ASP A 268 6.96 9.69 20.23
CA ASP A 268 6.12 9.27 19.10
C ASP A 268 6.06 10.34 18.01
N GLU A 269 5.99 9.89 16.76
CA GLU A 269 5.70 10.76 15.63
C GLU A 269 4.27 11.33 15.71
N CYS A 270 4.07 12.44 15.01
CA CYS A 270 2.78 13.11 15.00
C CYS A 270 1.72 12.25 14.31
N GLN A 271 0.57 12.12 14.96
CA GLN A 271 -0.52 11.25 14.50
C GLN A 271 -1.45 11.92 13.47
N GLY A 272 -1.84 11.18 12.44
CA GLY A 272 -2.75 11.61 11.36
C GLY A 272 -2.05 12.28 10.16
N SER A 273 -2.78 12.52 9.06
CA SER A 273 -2.16 12.95 7.80
C SER A 273 -1.44 14.31 7.89
N TYR A 274 -0.27 14.43 7.25
CA TYR A 274 0.45 15.70 7.08
C TYR A 274 -0.19 16.61 6.02
N GLN A 275 -1.07 16.04 5.16
CA GLN A 275 -1.76 16.73 4.08
C GLN A 275 -3.28 16.70 4.29
N GLN A 276 -3.93 17.80 3.95
CA GLN A 276 -5.39 17.86 3.84
C GLN A 276 -5.79 18.32 2.45
N ILE A 277 -6.85 17.72 1.93
CA ILE A 277 -7.44 18.04 0.64
C ILE A 277 -8.90 18.44 0.88
N LYS A 278 -9.37 19.46 0.18
CA LYS A 278 -10.79 19.81 0.15
C LYS A 278 -11.23 20.24 -1.25
N SER A 279 -12.51 20.07 -1.54
CA SER A 279 -13.13 20.56 -2.77
C SER A 279 -13.11 22.09 -2.86
N CYS A 280 -13.08 22.60 -4.08
CA CYS A 280 -13.13 24.02 -4.41
C CYS A 280 -13.74 24.27 -5.78
N GLN A 281 -14.12 25.53 -6.04
CA GLN A 281 -14.61 25.98 -7.35
C GLN A 281 -15.77 25.14 -7.93
N GLU A 282 -16.74 24.79 -7.07
CA GLU A 282 -17.93 23.99 -7.44
C GLU A 282 -18.91 24.69 -8.39
N GLN A 283 -18.61 25.94 -8.77
CA GLN A 283 -19.40 26.71 -9.73
C GLN A 283 -19.26 26.18 -11.16
N HIS A 284 -20.34 26.26 -11.94
CA HIS A 284 -20.35 25.85 -13.35
C HIS A 284 -19.42 26.73 -14.20
N CYS A 285 -18.71 26.12 -15.14
CA CYS A 285 -17.81 26.85 -16.03
C CYS A 285 -18.58 27.68 -17.07
N PRO A 286 -18.25 28.98 -17.24
CA PRO A 286 -18.86 29.80 -18.27
C PRO A 286 -18.47 29.28 -19.66
N GLY A 287 -19.45 28.78 -20.41
CA GLY A 287 -19.26 28.26 -21.77
C GLY A 287 -19.78 26.84 -21.99
N THR A 288 -20.17 26.11 -20.94
CA THR A 288 -21.02 24.93 -21.13
C THR A 288 -22.40 25.42 -21.54
N ARG A 289 -22.64 25.53 -22.85
CA ARG A 289 -24.02 25.56 -23.34
C ARG A 289 -24.69 24.33 -22.76
N GLU A 290 -25.69 24.55 -21.91
CA GLU A 290 -26.70 23.54 -21.67
C GLU A 290 -27.23 23.16 -23.06
N TRP A 291 -26.83 22.00 -23.58
CA TRP A 291 -27.67 21.36 -24.58
C TRP A 291 -28.93 21.02 -23.83
N GLY A 292 -29.91 21.92 -23.93
CA GLY A 292 -31.22 21.72 -23.35
C GLY A 292 -31.74 20.37 -23.81
N ASN A 293 -31.66 19.37 -22.94
CA ASN A 293 -32.40 18.14 -23.07
C ASN A 293 -33.87 18.42 -22.73
N LYS A 294 -34.49 19.37 -23.45
CA LYS A 294 -35.93 19.33 -23.68
C LYS A 294 -36.18 18.26 -24.73
N GLY A 295 -36.20 16.99 -24.30
CA GLY A 295 -36.53 15.91 -25.23
C GLY A 295 -36.26 14.46 -24.84
N LYS A 296 -35.73 14.11 -23.66
CA LYS A 296 -35.57 12.68 -23.27
C LYS A 296 -35.99 12.34 -21.84
N GLY A 297 -36.92 13.12 -21.27
CA GLY A 297 -37.54 12.87 -19.96
C GLY A 297 -38.70 11.86 -19.95
N TRP A 298 -38.69 10.84 -20.82
CA TRP A 298 -39.75 9.81 -20.87
C TRP A 298 -39.25 8.37 -20.98
N TRP A 299 -37.94 8.10 -20.81
CA TRP A 299 -37.41 6.72 -20.87
C TRP A 299 -36.53 6.30 -19.69
N TYR A 300 -36.15 7.22 -18.78
CA TYR A 300 -35.34 6.87 -17.59
C TYR A 300 -36.17 6.52 -16.33
N ASN A 301 -37.48 6.76 -16.33
CA ASN A 301 -38.36 6.42 -15.19
C ASN A 301 -38.95 5.00 -15.24
N LEU A 302 -38.55 4.17 -16.20
CA LEU A 302 -38.92 2.75 -16.26
C LEU A 302 -37.78 1.79 -15.86
N LEU A 303 -36.54 2.27 -15.72
CA LEU A 303 -35.39 1.44 -15.34
C LEU A 303 -34.88 1.65 -13.91
N PHE A 304 -35.27 2.75 -13.24
CA PHE A 304 -34.85 3.02 -11.85
C PHE A 304 -35.83 2.50 -10.78
N ASN A 305 -37.01 2.00 -11.16
CA ASN A 305 -37.99 1.40 -10.24
C ASN A 305 -37.99 -0.14 -10.23
N PHE A 306 -37.01 -0.80 -10.87
CA PHE A 306 -36.89 -2.27 -10.84
C PHE A 306 -35.78 -2.81 -9.92
N PHE A 307 -34.90 -1.96 -9.37
CA PHE A 307 -33.79 -2.40 -8.49
C PHE A 307 -33.93 -2.00 -7.01
N LYS A 308 -35.14 -1.62 -6.57
CA LYS A 308 -35.43 -1.36 -5.14
C LYS A 308 -36.49 -2.28 -4.53
N GLN A 309 -36.70 -3.45 -5.13
CA GLN A 309 -37.67 -4.42 -4.61
C GLN A 309 -37.23 -5.88 -4.77
N ILE A 310 -35.93 -6.17 -4.66
CA ILE A 310 -35.42 -7.50 -4.27
C ILE A 310 -34.19 -7.31 -3.37
N TRP A 311 -34.46 -7.09 -2.08
CA TRP A 311 -33.82 -7.79 -0.97
C TRP A 311 -34.96 -8.37 -0.14
#